data_AF-A0A3D5EWS9-F1
#
_entry.id   AF-A0A3D5EWS9-F1
#
_cell.length_a   1.000
_cell.length_b   1.000
_cell.length_c   1.000
_cell.angle_alpha   90.00
_cell.angle_beta   90.00
_cell.angle_gamma   90.00
#
_symmetry.space_group_name_H-M   'P 1'
#
loop_
_entity.id
_entity.type
_entity.pdbx_description
1 polymer ?
#
loop_
_entity_poly.entity_id
_entity_poly.type
_entity_poly.pdbx_seq_one_letter_code
_entity_poly.pdbx_strand_id
1 'polypeptide(L)' 'RLRLRPILMTSLAFILGVLPLAISTGAGAGARHSVGTGVMGGMIAATLLAVFHVPLFFRILYDRRLRETRSHDELLAE' A
#
# COMPACT_ATOMS: atom_id res chain seq x y z
N ARG A 1 7.32 10.21 14.90
CA ARG A 1 6.59 8.92 14.99
C ARG A 1 5.07 9.17 14.97
N LEU A 2 4.49 9.37 13.77
CA LEU A 2 3.08 9.79 13.63
C LEU A 2 2.32 9.14 12.43
N ARG A 3 2.87 8.12 11.76
CA ARG A 3 2.29 7.57 10.51
C ARG A 3 1.67 6.17 10.62
N LEU A 4 1.95 5.44 11.69
CA LEU A 4 1.35 4.12 11.95
C LEU A 4 -0.15 4.23 12.28
N ARG A 5 -0.56 5.32 12.94
CA ARG A 5 -1.96 5.58 13.30
C ARG A 5 -2.86 5.66 12.06
N PRO A 6 -2.56 6.47 11.02
CA PRO A 6 -3.36 6.50 9.79
C PRO A 6 -3.43 5.19 9.02
N ILE A 7 -2.31 4.45 8.91
CA ILE A 7 -2.25 3.20 8.13
C ILE A 7 -3.10 2.12 8.79
N LEU A 8 -3.01 1.98 10.12
CA LEU A 8 -3.83 1.03 10.87
C LEU A 8 -5.32 1.39 10.79
N MET A 9 -5.65 2.67 10.84
CA MET A 9 -7.03 3.15 10.80
C MET A 9 -7.72 2.84 9.46
N THR A 10 -7.03 3.06 8.33
CA THR A 10 -7.59 2.75 7.00
C THR A 10 -7.70 1.25 6.78
N SER A 11 -6.70 0.46 7.19
CA SER A 11 -6.77 -1.00 7.06
C SER A 11 -7.89 -1.60 7.90
N LEU A 12 -8.10 -1.13 9.14
CA LEU A 12 -9.16 -1.65 10.01
C LEU A 12 -10.55 -1.25 9.53
N ALA A 13 -10.75 0.01 9.14
CA ALA A 13 -12.02 0.48 8.62
C ALA A 13 -12.43 -0.30 7.37
N PHE A 14 -11.48 -0.59 6.49
CA PHE A 14 -11.74 -1.30 5.26
C PHE A 14 -11.99 -2.80 5.49
N ILE A 15 -11.25 -3.47 6.37
CA ILE A 15 -11.50 -4.88 6.74
C ILE A 15 -12.89 -5.05 7.34
N LEU A 16 -13.29 -4.15 8.25
CA LEU A 16 -14.63 -4.17 8.85
C LEU A 16 -15.74 -3.86 7.84
N GLY A 17 -15.48 -3.00 6.85
CA GLY A 17 -16.44 -2.69 5.78
C GLY A 17 -16.65 -3.84 4.78
N VAL A 18 -15.64 -4.66 4.54
CA VAL A 18 -15.70 -5.79 3.60
C VAL A 18 -16.17 -7.09 4.28
N LEU A 19 -16.02 -7.19 5.60
CA LEU A 19 -16.48 -8.32 6.41
C LEU A 19 -17.94 -8.74 6.13
N PRO A 20 -18.96 -7.85 6.13
CA PRO A 20 -20.34 -8.23 5.83
C PRO A 20 -20.53 -8.74 4.39
N LEU A 21 -19.68 -8.31 3.45
CA LEU A 21 -19.72 -8.78 2.07
C LEU A 21 -19.20 -10.22 1.94
N ALA A 22 -18.23 -10.59 2.78
CA ALA A 22 -17.62 -11.91 2.84
C ALA A 22 -18.41 -12.95 3.64
N ILE A 23 -19.49 -12.55 4.35
CA ILE A 23 -20.41 -13.45 5.08
C ILE A 23 -21.86 -13.29 4.62
N SER A 24 -22.12 -12.48 3.60
CA SER A 24 -23.46 -12.21 3.08
C SER A 24 -24.04 -13.47 2.43
N THR A 25 -25.19 -13.91 2.93
CA THR A 25 -26.03 -14.95 2.31
C THR A 25 -27.23 -14.30 1.60
N GLY A 26 -27.66 -14.88 0.47
CA GLY A 26 -28.78 -14.36 -0.34
C GLY A 26 -28.49 -14.28 -1.84
N ALA A 27 -29.38 -13.63 -2.59
CA ALA A 27 -29.22 -13.46 -4.04
C ALA A 27 -27.95 -12.65 -4.37
N GLY A 28 -27.10 -13.19 -5.26
CA GLY A 28 -25.82 -12.59 -5.59
C GLY A 28 -24.72 -12.79 -4.52
N ALA A 29 -24.94 -13.65 -3.51
CA ALA A 29 -23.94 -13.97 -2.49
C ALA A 29 -22.62 -14.49 -3.08
N GLY A 30 -22.66 -15.27 -4.17
CA GLY A 30 -21.44 -15.73 -4.84
C GLY A 30 -20.54 -14.59 -5.33
N ALA A 31 -21.12 -13.54 -5.93
CA ALA A 31 -20.38 -12.36 -6.38
C ALA A 31 -19.83 -11.54 -5.19
N ARG A 32 -20.61 -11.41 -4.11
CA ARG A 32 -20.22 -10.69 -2.89
C ARG A 32 -19.09 -11.41 -2.15
N HIS A 33 -19.18 -12.73 -2.01
CA HIS A 33 -18.11 -13.55 -1.46
C HIS A 33 -16.85 -13.44 -2.29
N SER A 34 -16.93 -13.61 -3.63
CA SER A 34 -15.77 -13.56 -4.51
C SER A 34 -15.02 -12.23 -4.42
N VAL A 35 -15.75 -11.10 -4.43
CA VAL A 35 -15.16 -9.77 -4.25
C VAL A 35 -14.65 -9.60 -2.82
N GLY A 36 -15.44 -10.00 -1.82
CA GLY A 36 -15.12 -9.85 -0.40
C GLY A 36 -13.82 -10.57 -0.02
N THR A 37 -13.67 -11.84 -0.38
CA THR A 37 -12.45 -12.61 -0.10
C THR A 37 -11.25 -12.10 -0.89
N GLY A 38 -11.43 -11.71 -2.15
CA GLY A 38 -10.34 -11.17 -2.97
C GLY A 38 -9.81 -9.83 -2.43
N VAL A 39 -10.71 -8.94 -2.05
CA VAL A 39 -10.39 -7.63 -1.50
C VAL A 39 -9.78 -7.74 -0.10
N MET A 40 -10.29 -8.64 0.74
CA MET A 40 -9.77 -8.87 2.09
C MET A 40 -8.34 -9.43 2.06
N GLY A 41 -8.08 -10.42 1.21
CA GLY A 41 -6.71 -10.93 0.97
C GLY A 41 -5.80 -9.87 0.36
N GLY A 42 -6.30 -9.11 -0.62
CA GLY A 42 -5.57 -8.04 -1.30
C GLY A 42 -5.12 -6.94 -0.34
N MET A 43 -5.97 -6.55 0.62
CA MET A 43 -5.61 -5.56 1.64
C MET A 43 -4.53 -6.04 2.60
N ILE A 44 -4.59 -7.30 3.04
CA ILE A 44 -3.55 -7.87 3.90
C ILE A 44 -2.21 -7.86 3.16
N ALA A 45 -2.19 -8.37 1.93
CA ALA A 45 -0.99 -8.39 1.09
C ALA A 45 -0.48 -6.97 0.79
N ALA A 46 -1.35 -6.06 0.39
CA ALA A 46 -1.00 -4.68 0.07
C ALA A 46 -0.45 -3.92 1.29
N THR A 47 -1.02 -4.12 2.49
CA THR A 47 -0.54 -3.46 3.71
C THR A 47 0.86 -3.95 4.08
N LEU A 48 1.10 -5.26 4.02
CA LEU A 48 2.42 -5.86 4.28
C LEU A 48 3.45 -5.39 3.26
N LEU A 49 3.12 -5.48 1.96
CA LEU A 49 4.02 -5.06 0.89
C LEU A 49 4.30 -3.57 0.98
N ALA A 50 3.29 -2.72 1.15
CA ALA A 50 3.45 -1.26 1.16
C ALA A 50 4.28 -0.77 2.34
N VAL A 51 4.12 -1.33 3.55
CA VAL A 51 4.91 -0.91 4.72
C VAL A 51 6.41 -1.08 4.49
N PHE A 52 6.84 -2.13 3.80
CA PHE A 52 8.25 -2.37 3.49
C PHE A 52 8.69 -1.75 2.15
N HIS A 53 7.88 -1.86 1.10
CA HIS A 53 8.24 -1.45 -0.24
C HIS A 53 8.18 0.07 -0.41
N VAL A 54 7.22 0.77 0.19
CA VAL A 54 7.12 2.23 0.05
C VAL A 54 8.39 2.95 0.55
N PRO A 55 8.92 2.69 1.77
CA PRO A 55 10.16 3.34 2.20
C PRO A 55 11.39 2.86 1.42
N LEU A 56 11.43 1.58 1.01
CA LEU A 56 12.53 1.05 0.20
C LEU A 56 12.59 1.74 -1.18
N PHE A 57 11.46 1.80 -1.89
CA PHE A 57 11.36 2.48 -3.18
C PHE A 57 11.63 3.98 -3.03
N PHE A 58 11.12 4.62 -1.98
CA PHE A 58 11.42 6.02 -1.71
C PHE A 58 12.93 6.24 -1.58
N ARG A 59 13.63 5.40 -0.81
CA ARG A 59 15.09 5.49 -0.66
C ARG A 59 15.82 5.26 -1.98
N ILE A 60 15.44 4.24 -2.76
CA ILE A 60 16.09 3.93 -4.05
C ILE A 60 15.92 5.08 -5.03
N LEU A 61 14.71 5.61 -5.17
CA LEU A 61 14.41 6.72 -6.07
C LEU A 61 15.12 8.01 -5.61
N TYR A 62 15.13 8.27 -4.30
CA TYR A 62 15.81 9.43 -3.73
C TYR A 62 17.34 9.36 -3.89
N ASP A 63 17.95 8.22 -3.57
CA ASP A 63 19.39 8.00 -3.75
C ASP A 63 19.81 8.10 -5.24
N ARG A 64 18.97 7.62 -6.17
CA ARG A 64 19.23 7.79 -7.62
C ARG A 64 19.14 9.25 -8.07
N ARG A 65 18.13 9.99 -7.60
CA ARG A 65 17.97 11.42 -7.92
C ARG A 65 19.15 12.24 -7.44
N LEU A 66 19.65 11.99 -6.23
CA LEU A 66 20.82 12.70 -5.69
C LEU A 66 22.12 12.39 -6.45
N ARG A 67 22.30 11.15 -6.94
CA ARG A 67 23.45 10.80 -7.80
C ARG A 67 23.42 11.55 -9.13
N GLU A 68 22.25 11.80 -9.69
CA GLU A 68 22.09 12.51 -10.96
C GLU A 68 22.37 14.01 -10.84
N THR A 69 21.93 14.67 -9.75
CA THR A 69 22.22 16.09 -9.50
C THR A 69 23.70 16.35 -9.22
N ARG A 70 24.34 15.51 -8.40
CA ARG A 70 25.77 15.70 -8.05
C ARG A 70 26.71 15.56 -9.25
N SER A 71 26.35 14.70 -10.21
CA SER A 71 27.13 14.53 -11.43
C SER A 71 27.06 15.76 -12.34
N HIS A 72 25.95 16.51 -12.34
CA HIS A 72 25.81 17.71 -13.17
C HIS A 72 26.56 18.91 -12.57
N ASP A 73 26.59 19.03 -11.24
CA ASP A 73 27.34 20.08 -10.54
C ASP A 73 28.86 19.86 -10.60
N GLU A 74 29.34 18.61 -10.52
CA GLU A 74 30.76 18.28 -10.74
C GLU A 74 31.20 18.58 -12.19
N LEU A 75 30.32 18.39 -13.18
CA LEU A 75 30.61 18.71 -14.60
C LEU A 75 30.54 20.21 -14.94
N LEU A 76 29.83 21.02 -14.14
CA LEU A 76 29.80 22.49 -14.30
C LEU A 76 30.90 23.20 -13.50
N ALA A 77 31.54 22.48 -12.59
CA ALA A 77 32.67 22.97 -11.79
C ALA A 77 34.04 22.72 -12.44
N GLU A 78 34.09 22.00 -13.58
CA GLU A 78 35.27 21.78 -14.42
C GLU A 78 35.26 22.71 -15.65
#